data_AF-A0A7E5V9H9-F1
#
_entry.id   AF-A0A7E5V9H9-F1
#
_cell.length_a   1.000
_cell.length_b   1.000
_cell.length_c   1.000
_cell.angle_alpha   90.00
_cell.angle_beta   90.00
_cell.angle_gamma   90.00
#
_symmetry.space_group_name_H-M   'P 1'
#
loop_
_entity.id
_entity.type
_entity.pdbx_description
1 polymer ?
#
loop_
_entity_poly.entity_id
_entity_poly.type
_entity_poly.pdbx_seq_one_letter_code
_entity_poly.pdbx_strand_id
1 'polypeptide(L)'
;MSRNIQLSCLLVIAMLSATGALKEHCNREEDLLQRCSMALPVLSSPEISFALTREELDKSCIELRMGIKCIDNYTNVCMEKQEQVVFRRIYAGITDVVQDLCARGKYQDEYLKHADCVKKVRSDYETCSKNYEVTLMTLGNHQQGEQYQTDQAALATSHEDHLRTVCCSFQEYLMCSEQTVYRSCGDEAALFTSAFLKRMASNIIKNFCFEYNGQECGLPDKSTHNSHNVLLISVASLAHLAFYASGNLVPT
;
A
#
# COMPACT_ATOMS: atom_id res chain seq x y z
N MET A 1 47.58 2.53 -38.98
CA MET A 1 46.86 3.26 -37.91
C MET A 1 45.43 3.66 -38.29
N SER A 2 45.19 4.18 -39.51
CA SER A 2 43.86 4.66 -39.96
C SER A 2 42.74 3.60 -39.99
N ARG A 3 43.02 2.37 -40.46
CA ARG A 3 41.99 1.31 -40.58
C ARG A 3 41.43 0.84 -39.24
N ASN A 4 42.28 0.73 -38.21
CA ASN A 4 41.85 0.35 -36.86
C ASN A 4 41.03 1.46 -36.20
N ILE A 5 41.36 2.73 -36.46
CA ILE A 5 40.60 3.88 -35.97
C ILE A 5 39.21 3.93 -36.62
N GLN A 6 39.10 3.66 -37.93
CA GLN A 6 37.79 3.58 -38.61
C GLN A 6 36.92 2.43 -38.07
N LEU A 7 37.48 1.24 -37.85
CA LEU A 7 36.75 0.11 -37.25
C LEU A 7 36.28 0.43 -35.83
N SER A 8 37.12 1.06 -35.01
CA SER A 8 36.73 1.52 -33.67
C SER A 8 35.61 2.56 -33.72
N CYS A 9 35.66 3.53 -34.63
CA CYS A 9 34.58 4.52 -34.79
C CYS A 9 33.27 3.86 -35.24
N LEU A 10 33.31 2.92 -36.18
CA LEU A 10 32.10 2.20 -36.63
C LEU A 10 31.48 1.36 -35.51
N LEU A 11 32.30 0.69 -34.69
CA LEU A 11 31.84 -0.05 -33.51
C LEU A 11 31.22 0.88 -32.46
N VAL A 12 31.85 2.03 -32.18
CA VAL A 12 31.31 3.01 -31.23
C VAL A 12 29.99 3.60 -31.73
N ILE A 13 29.89 3.93 -33.02
CA ILE A 13 28.64 4.43 -33.64
C ILE A 13 27.53 3.38 -33.60
N ALA A 14 27.85 2.11 -33.88
CA ALA A 14 26.89 1.00 -33.81
C ALA A 14 26.40 0.73 -32.38
N MET A 15 27.28 0.84 -31.39
CA MET A 15 26.89 0.69 -29.97
C MET A 15 26.05 1.89 -29.51
N LEU A 16 26.42 3.11 -29.90
CA LEU A 16 25.64 4.33 -29.60
C LEU A 16 24.25 4.29 -30.24
N SER A 17 24.13 3.86 -31.50
CA SER A 17 22.84 3.73 -32.18
C SER A 17 21.97 2.61 -31.57
N ALA A 18 22.56 1.49 -31.16
CA ALA A 18 21.85 0.43 -30.44
C ALA A 18 21.32 0.91 -29.08
N THR A 19 22.10 1.69 -28.33
CA THR A 19 21.63 2.29 -27.07
C THR A 19 20.53 3.32 -27.29
N GLY A 20 20.61 4.12 -28.36
CA GLY A 20 19.57 5.08 -28.74
C GLY A 20 18.26 4.42 -29.13
N ALA A 21 18.31 3.33 -29.93
CA ALA A 21 17.13 2.59 -30.36
C ALA A 21 16.44 1.85 -29.19
N LEU A 22 17.21 1.26 -28.27
CA LEU A 22 16.66 0.63 -27.06
C LEU A 22 16.00 1.66 -26.13
N LYS A 23 16.63 2.83 -25.97
CA LYS A 23 16.08 3.93 -25.16
C LYS A 23 14.83 4.56 -25.79
N GLU A 24 14.76 4.64 -27.12
CA GLU A 24 13.55 5.07 -27.83
C GLU A 24 12.39 4.06 -27.68
N HIS A 25 12.68 2.75 -27.64
CA HIS A 25 11.70 1.71 -27.35
C HIS A 25 11.11 1.89 -25.94
N CYS A 26 11.95 2.10 -24.92
CA CYS A 26 11.51 2.33 -23.55
C CYS A 26 10.84 3.70 -23.32
N ASN A 27 11.20 4.75 -24.08
CA ASN A 27 10.55 6.07 -23.99
C ASN A 27 9.18 6.12 -24.68
N ARG A 28 8.97 5.32 -25.73
CA ARG A 28 7.65 5.16 -26.37
C ARG A 28 6.73 4.24 -25.54
N GLU A 29 7.17 3.85 -24.34
CA GLU A 29 6.63 2.83 -23.44
C GLU A 29 6.29 3.35 -22.01
N GLU A 30 6.23 4.67 -21.73
CA GLU A 30 5.51 5.14 -20.52
C GLU A 30 4.06 4.62 -20.51
N ASP A 31 3.44 4.53 -21.70
CA ASP A 31 2.18 3.84 -21.95
C ASP A 31 2.23 2.32 -21.71
N LEU A 32 3.42 1.69 -21.76
CA LEU A 32 3.57 0.24 -21.62
C LEU A 32 3.68 -0.19 -20.17
N LEU A 33 4.42 0.57 -19.33
CA LEU A 33 4.35 0.34 -17.89
C LEU A 33 2.92 0.57 -17.38
N GLN A 34 2.25 1.61 -17.89
CA GLN A 34 0.83 1.85 -17.59
C GLN A 34 -0.06 0.70 -18.09
N ARG A 35 0.21 0.12 -19.27
CA ARG A 35 -0.50 -1.08 -19.73
C ARG A 35 -0.20 -2.32 -18.88
N CYS A 36 1.04 -2.48 -18.39
CA CYS A 36 1.38 -3.57 -17.48
C CYS A 36 0.65 -3.42 -16.13
N SER A 37 0.49 -2.19 -15.63
CA SER A 37 -0.21 -1.90 -14.37
C SER A 37 -1.73 -2.02 -14.51
N MET A 38 -2.32 -1.83 -15.71
CA MET A 38 -3.74 -2.10 -15.95
C MET A 38 -4.14 -3.55 -15.66
N ALA A 39 -3.23 -4.50 -15.89
CA ALA A 39 -3.43 -5.93 -15.56
C ALA A 39 -3.21 -6.24 -14.07
N LEU A 40 -2.77 -5.25 -13.29
CA LEU A 40 -2.70 -5.29 -11.84
C LEU A 40 -3.66 -4.24 -11.27
N PRO A 41 -4.98 -4.46 -11.33
CA PRO A 41 -5.96 -3.53 -10.74
C PRO A 41 -5.67 -3.21 -9.28
N VAL A 42 -4.94 -4.07 -8.59
CA VAL A 42 -4.33 -3.84 -7.27
C VAL A 42 -3.54 -2.52 -7.14
N LEU A 43 -2.96 -2.02 -8.23
CA LEU A 43 -2.20 -0.77 -8.30
C LEU A 43 -3.03 0.46 -8.62
N SER A 44 -4.25 0.29 -9.14
CA SER A 44 -4.98 1.39 -9.79
C SER A 44 -6.50 1.32 -9.66
N SER A 45 -7.05 0.26 -9.08
CA SER A 45 -8.49 0.03 -8.96
C SER A 45 -8.88 -0.87 -7.75
N PRO A 46 -9.79 -0.42 -6.89
CA PRO A 46 -10.40 -1.15 -5.77
C PRO A 46 -11.19 -2.40 -6.18
N GLU A 47 -11.48 -2.54 -7.47
CA GLU A 47 -12.39 -3.54 -8.04
C GLU A 47 -11.91 -4.99 -7.89
N ILE A 48 -10.62 -5.21 -7.55
CA ILE A 48 -10.02 -6.55 -7.45
C ILE A 48 -9.83 -7.04 -6.02
N SER A 49 -10.18 -6.25 -5.01
CA SER A 49 -9.93 -6.63 -3.62
C SER A 49 -10.51 -8.00 -3.23
N PHE A 50 -11.74 -8.30 -3.66
CA PHE A 50 -12.45 -9.54 -3.32
C PHE A 50 -13.47 -9.95 -4.39
N ALA A 51 -13.14 -9.76 -5.66
CA ALA A 51 -13.84 -10.55 -6.66
C ALA A 51 -13.40 -12.01 -6.46
N LEU A 52 -14.19 -12.93 -6.95
CA LEU A 52 -13.73 -14.25 -7.34
C LEU A 52 -13.99 -15.40 -6.36
N THR A 53 -15.03 -16.17 -6.67
CA THR A 53 -15.11 -17.61 -6.35
C THR A 53 -13.83 -18.31 -6.85
N ARG A 54 -13.57 -19.56 -6.47
CA ARG A 54 -12.39 -20.30 -6.94
C ARG A 54 -12.18 -20.25 -8.45
N GLU A 55 -13.25 -20.41 -9.23
CA GLU A 55 -13.20 -20.41 -10.70
C GLU A 55 -12.86 -19.04 -11.28
N GLU A 56 -13.44 -18.02 -10.69
CA GLU A 56 -13.15 -16.64 -11.02
C GLU A 56 -11.68 -16.32 -10.63
N LEU A 57 -11.15 -16.91 -9.55
CA LEU A 57 -9.81 -16.65 -9.00
C LEU A 57 -8.77 -17.21 -9.94
N ASP A 58 -8.99 -18.44 -10.42
CA ASP A 58 -8.13 -19.09 -11.39
C ASP A 58 -8.00 -18.26 -12.69
N LYS A 59 -9.09 -17.63 -13.15
CA LYS A 59 -9.06 -16.74 -14.32
C LYS A 59 -8.23 -15.48 -14.05
N SER A 60 -8.47 -14.78 -12.96
CA SER A 60 -7.72 -13.55 -12.66
C SER A 60 -6.26 -13.83 -12.34
N CYS A 61 -5.93 -15.01 -11.82
CA CYS A 61 -4.55 -15.43 -11.62
C CYS A 61 -3.75 -15.58 -12.92
N ILE A 62 -4.40 -15.74 -14.07
CA ILE A 62 -3.74 -15.68 -15.38
C ILE A 62 -3.34 -14.23 -15.66
N GLU A 63 -4.29 -13.30 -15.57
CA GLU A 63 -4.08 -11.86 -15.81
C GLU A 63 -3.05 -11.25 -14.86
N LEU A 64 -3.19 -11.51 -13.55
CA LEU A 64 -2.28 -10.99 -12.53
C LEU A 64 -0.83 -11.44 -12.77
N ARG A 65 -0.62 -12.72 -13.11
CA ARG A 65 0.72 -13.25 -13.42
C ARG A 65 1.28 -12.67 -14.70
N MET A 66 0.45 -12.44 -15.71
CA MET A 66 0.87 -11.76 -16.94
C MET A 66 1.28 -10.31 -16.65
N GLY A 67 0.52 -9.59 -15.83
CA GLY A 67 0.86 -8.23 -15.37
C GLY A 67 2.20 -8.19 -14.64
N ILE A 68 2.42 -9.04 -13.63
CA ILE A 68 3.70 -9.14 -12.91
C ILE A 68 4.86 -9.42 -13.87
N LYS A 69 4.69 -10.37 -14.80
CA LYS A 69 5.73 -10.71 -15.78
C LYS A 69 6.02 -9.55 -16.75
N CYS A 70 5.00 -8.79 -17.13
CA CYS A 70 5.13 -7.58 -17.96
C CYS A 70 6.01 -6.55 -17.24
N ILE A 71 5.69 -6.26 -15.98
CA ILE A 71 6.47 -5.34 -15.14
C ILE A 71 7.91 -5.84 -14.98
N ASP A 72 8.12 -7.11 -14.66
CA ASP A 72 9.45 -7.69 -14.49
C ASP A 72 10.31 -7.58 -15.75
N ASN A 73 9.71 -7.80 -16.93
CA ASN A 73 10.40 -7.69 -18.21
C ASN A 73 10.78 -6.24 -18.50
N TYR A 74 9.84 -5.31 -18.34
CA TYR A 74 10.09 -3.88 -18.50
C TYR A 74 11.21 -3.41 -17.57
N THR A 75 11.18 -3.76 -16.29
CA THR A 75 12.24 -3.45 -15.32
C THR A 75 13.59 -4.02 -15.77
N ASN A 76 13.64 -5.22 -16.32
CA ASN A 76 14.91 -5.83 -16.77
C ASN A 76 15.50 -5.16 -18.01
N VAL A 77 14.65 -4.73 -18.95
CA VAL A 77 15.06 -4.21 -20.26
C VAL A 77 15.31 -2.70 -20.21
N CYS A 78 14.45 -1.96 -19.50
CA CYS A 78 14.38 -0.50 -19.60
C CYS A 78 14.98 0.26 -18.42
N MET A 79 15.36 -0.42 -17.33
CA MET A 79 15.93 0.24 -16.14
C MET A 79 17.38 -0.18 -15.90
N GLU A 80 18.18 0.75 -15.38
CA GLU A 80 19.54 0.47 -14.91
C GLU A 80 19.54 -0.40 -13.66
N LYS A 81 20.67 -1.05 -13.34
CA LYS A 81 20.76 -1.99 -12.22
C LYS A 81 20.35 -1.41 -10.87
N GLN A 82 20.63 -0.13 -10.62
CA GLN A 82 20.24 0.53 -9.38
C GLN A 82 18.73 0.80 -9.34
N GLU A 83 18.17 1.27 -10.45
CA GLU A 83 16.73 1.51 -10.62
C GLU A 83 15.94 0.20 -10.50
N GLN A 84 16.45 -0.91 -11.05
CA GLN A 84 15.85 -2.24 -10.91
C GLN A 84 15.66 -2.63 -9.45
N VAL A 85 16.64 -2.38 -8.58
CA VAL A 85 16.57 -2.72 -7.15
C VAL A 85 15.47 -1.90 -6.46
N VAL A 86 15.42 -0.60 -6.73
CA VAL A 86 14.40 0.29 -6.16
C VAL A 86 13.01 -0.09 -6.67
N PHE A 87 12.87 -0.28 -7.97
CA PHE A 87 11.59 -0.58 -8.60
C PHE A 87 11.03 -1.93 -8.18
N ARG A 88 11.86 -2.98 -8.12
CA ARG A 88 11.45 -4.29 -7.59
C ARG A 88 10.99 -4.20 -6.15
N ARG A 89 11.63 -3.35 -5.34
CA ARG A 89 11.19 -3.10 -3.95
C ARG A 89 9.80 -2.46 -3.92
N ILE A 90 9.47 -1.56 -4.85
CA ILE A 90 8.16 -0.89 -4.90
C ILE A 90 7.02 -1.92 -5.09
N TYR A 91 7.20 -2.89 -6.00
CA TYR A 91 6.18 -3.86 -6.38
C TYR A 91 6.25 -5.20 -5.65
N ALA A 92 7.26 -5.43 -4.79
CA ALA A 92 7.45 -6.70 -4.09
C ALA A 92 6.20 -7.15 -3.32
N GLY A 93 5.55 -6.23 -2.58
CA GLY A 93 4.34 -6.58 -1.82
C GLY A 93 3.20 -7.14 -2.67
N ILE A 94 3.01 -6.61 -3.88
CA ILE A 94 1.98 -7.06 -4.82
C ILE A 94 2.39 -8.38 -5.46
N THR A 95 3.66 -8.50 -5.83
CA THR A 95 4.24 -9.73 -6.37
C THR A 95 4.05 -10.89 -5.39
N ASP A 96 4.35 -10.67 -4.11
CA ASP A 96 4.21 -11.67 -3.05
C ASP A 96 2.74 -12.09 -2.88
N VAL A 97 1.80 -11.13 -2.85
CA VAL A 97 0.37 -11.47 -2.72
C VAL A 97 -0.12 -12.24 -3.94
N VAL A 98 0.24 -11.85 -5.17
CA VAL A 98 -0.14 -12.59 -6.39
C VAL A 98 0.43 -14.01 -6.36
N GLN A 99 1.67 -14.19 -5.92
CA GLN A 99 2.28 -15.51 -5.78
C GLN A 99 1.53 -16.37 -4.74
N ASP A 100 1.28 -15.83 -3.54
CA ASP A 100 0.61 -16.53 -2.45
C ASP A 100 -0.86 -16.86 -2.78
N LEU A 101 -1.58 -15.91 -3.38
CA LEU A 101 -3.00 -16.04 -3.70
C LEU A 101 -3.24 -17.01 -4.85
N CYS A 102 -2.35 -17.01 -5.85
CA CYS A 102 -2.50 -17.84 -7.03
C CYS A 102 -1.81 -19.20 -6.92
N ALA A 103 -1.00 -19.42 -5.89
CA ALA A 103 -0.50 -20.74 -5.53
C ALA A 103 -1.50 -21.45 -4.62
N ARG A 104 -1.76 -22.74 -4.88
CA ARG A 104 -2.57 -23.55 -3.97
C ARG A 104 -1.86 -23.68 -2.63
N GLY A 105 -2.56 -23.36 -1.55
CA GLY A 105 -2.02 -23.46 -0.20
C GLY A 105 -2.82 -22.64 0.80
N LYS A 106 -2.29 -22.54 2.02
CA LYS A 106 -2.98 -21.96 3.18
C LYS A 106 -3.48 -20.54 2.95
N TYR A 107 -2.72 -19.71 2.24
CA TYR A 107 -3.11 -18.32 1.99
C TYR A 107 -4.31 -18.22 1.04
N GLN A 108 -4.28 -19.00 -0.05
CA GLN A 108 -5.42 -19.12 -0.97
C GLN A 108 -6.65 -19.72 -0.27
N ASP A 109 -6.47 -20.75 0.57
CA ASP A 109 -7.56 -21.36 1.30
C ASP A 109 -8.23 -20.37 2.27
N GLU A 110 -7.42 -19.56 2.98
CA GLU A 110 -7.94 -18.50 3.86
C GLU A 110 -8.63 -17.39 3.07
N TYR A 111 -8.11 -16.99 1.90
CA TYR A 111 -8.79 -16.05 1.01
C TYR A 111 -10.16 -16.56 0.60
N LEU A 112 -10.23 -17.81 0.10
CA LEU A 112 -11.46 -18.41 -0.40
C LEU A 112 -12.50 -18.64 0.71
N LYS A 113 -12.06 -18.84 1.96
CA LYS A 113 -12.94 -18.94 3.14
C LYS A 113 -13.78 -17.68 3.34
N HIS A 114 -13.22 -16.50 3.07
CA HIS A 114 -13.89 -15.21 3.26
C HIS A 114 -14.53 -14.66 1.97
N ALA A 115 -14.06 -15.10 0.81
CA ALA A 115 -14.41 -14.56 -0.51
C ALA A 115 -15.93 -14.48 -0.76
N ASP A 116 -16.69 -15.53 -0.44
CA ASP A 116 -18.14 -15.56 -0.70
C ASP A 116 -18.93 -14.51 0.07
N CYS A 117 -18.52 -14.20 1.31
CA CYS A 117 -19.17 -13.15 2.08
C CYS A 117 -18.73 -11.76 1.63
N VAL A 118 -17.41 -11.55 1.49
CA VAL A 118 -16.87 -10.24 1.10
C VAL A 118 -17.39 -9.83 -0.29
N LYS A 119 -17.57 -10.79 -1.20
CA LYS A 119 -18.21 -10.58 -2.51
C LYS A 119 -19.61 -9.98 -2.41
N LYS A 120 -20.40 -10.34 -1.40
CA LYS A 120 -21.78 -9.82 -1.21
C LYS A 120 -21.80 -8.36 -0.77
N VAL A 121 -20.77 -7.92 -0.04
CA VAL A 121 -20.63 -6.54 0.44
C VAL A 121 -19.72 -5.68 -0.43
N ARG A 122 -19.39 -6.19 -1.62
CA ARG A 122 -18.47 -5.56 -2.57
C ARG A 122 -18.87 -4.11 -2.92
N SER A 123 -20.15 -3.83 -3.12
CA SER A 123 -20.63 -2.48 -3.45
C SER A 123 -20.33 -1.45 -2.35
N ASP A 124 -20.47 -1.87 -1.10
CA ASP A 124 -20.25 -1.01 0.07
C ASP A 124 -18.75 -0.82 0.28
N TYR A 125 -18.01 -1.92 0.12
CA TYR A 125 -16.57 -1.96 0.14
C TYR A 125 -15.93 -1.01 -0.91
N GLU A 126 -16.39 -1.04 -2.16
CA GLU A 126 -15.85 -0.20 -3.26
C GLU A 126 -16.09 1.30 -3.04
N THR A 127 -17.01 1.68 -2.16
CA THR A 127 -17.21 3.09 -1.82
C THR A 127 -16.09 3.62 -0.92
N CYS A 128 -15.44 2.76 -0.13
CA CYS A 128 -14.39 3.14 0.82
C CYS A 128 -13.11 3.68 0.17
N SER A 129 -12.86 3.35 -1.10
CA SER A 129 -11.63 3.73 -1.81
C SER A 129 -11.76 5.01 -2.64
N LYS A 130 -12.97 5.51 -2.88
CA LYS A 130 -13.21 6.63 -3.81
C LYS A 130 -12.39 7.88 -3.48
N ASN A 131 -12.31 8.23 -2.21
CA ASN A 131 -11.52 9.38 -1.76
C ASN A 131 -10.03 9.15 -2.04
N TYR A 132 -9.52 7.96 -1.73
CA TYR A 132 -8.13 7.59 -1.97
C TYR A 132 -7.77 7.64 -3.46
N GLU A 133 -8.64 7.14 -4.34
CA GLU A 133 -8.46 7.22 -5.80
C GLU A 133 -8.38 8.67 -6.29
N VAL A 134 -9.34 9.50 -5.87
CA VAL A 134 -9.38 10.93 -6.25
C VAL A 134 -8.14 11.65 -5.73
N THR A 135 -7.70 11.36 -4.51
CA THR A 135 -6.46 11.89 -3.94
C THR A 135 -5.26 11.52 -4.80
N LEU A 136 -5.08 10.25 -5.17
CA LEU A 136 -3.98 9.83 -6.04
C LEU A 136 -4.00 10.53 -7.41
N MET A 137 -5.18 10.67 -8.03
CA MET A 137 -5.32 11.30 -9.35
C MET A 137 -5.04 12.81 -9.33
N THR A 138 -5.57 13.53 -8.33
CA THR A 138 -5.41 14.99 -8.20
C THR A 138 -3.94 15.35 -8.03
N LEU A 139 -3.24 14.53 -7.27
CA LEU A 139 -1.86 14.73 -6.88
C LEU A 139 -0.85 14.42 -7.99
N GLY A 140 -1.13 13.43 -8.85
CA GLY A 140 -0.34 13.17 -10.05
C GLY A 140 -0.39 14.32 -11.08
N ASN A 141 -1.48 15.10 -11.10
CA ASN A 141 -1.64 16.22 -12.04
C ASN A 141 -0.96 17.52 -11.58
N HIS A 142 -0.80 17.74 -10.27
CA HIS A 142 -0.19 18.95 -9.72
C HIS A 142 1.32 19.06 -9.98
N GLN A 143 2.01 17.93 -10.23
CA GLN A 143 3.46 17.93 -10.53
C GLN A 143 3.82 18.60 -11.87
N GLN A 144 2.85 18.86 -12.76
CA GLN A 144 3.10 19.56 -14.03
C GLN A 144 2.96 21.09 -13.93
N GLY A 145 2.46 21.64 -12.82
CA GLY A 145 2.14 23.07 -12.69
C GLY A 145 3.12 23.93 -11.87
N GLU A 146 4.02 23.33 -11.10
CA GLU A 146 4.89 24.07 -10.16
C GLU A 146 6.20 24.54 -10.80
N GLN A 147 6.12 25.36 -11.86
CA GLN A 147 7.32 25.94 -12.49
C GLN A 147 7.76 27.29 -11.88
N TYR A 148 7.10 27.84 -10.87
CA TYR A 148 7.52 29.13 -10.28
C TYR A 148 7.18 29.25 -8.79
N GLN A 149 7.95 28.61 -7.91
CA GLN A 149 8.00 29.00 -6.50
C GLN A 149 9.44 28.84 -5.96
N THR A 150 10.06 29.97 -5.64
CA THR A 150 11.48 30.12 -5.31
C THR A 150 11.81 29.80 -3.84
N ASP A 151 10.81 29.44 -3.03
CA ASP A 151 10.96 29.16 -1.61
C ASP A 151 10.99 27.66 -1.32
N GLN A 152 12.20 27.12 -1.09
CA GLN A 152 12.43 25.71 -0.73
C GLN A 152 11.68 25.27 0.53
N ALA A 153 11.41 26.19 1.46
CA ALA A 153 10.64 25.90 2.67
C ALA A 153 9.15 25.66 2.36
N ALA A 154 8.53 26.46 1.48
CA ALA A 154 7.13 26.29 1.09
C ALA A 154 6.89 25.02 0.28
N LEU A 155 7.86 24.64 -0.57
CA LEU A 155 7.83 23.39 -1.34
C LEU A 155 7.95 22.14 -0.44
N ALA A 156 8.78 22.21 0.62
CA ALA A 156 8.90 21.13 1.59
C ALA A 156 7.61 20.93 2.39
N THR A 157 6.94 22.01 2.81
CA THR A 157 5.62 21.94 3.47
C THR A 157 4.56 21.35 2.54
N SER A 158 4.56 21.74 1.26
CA SER A 158 3.62 21.21 0.27
C SER A 158 3.77 19.69 0.07
N HIS A 159 5.01 19.19 0.05
CA HIS A 159 5.29 17.77 -0.10
C HIS A 159 4.91 16.95 1.14
N GLU A 160 5.13 17.49 2.34
CA GLU A 160 4.70 16.84 3.59
C GLU A 160 3.17 16.80 3.72
N ASP A 161 2.48 17.89 3.38
CA ASP A 161 1.02 17.96 3.37
C ASP A 161 0.40 17.01 2.34
N HIS A 162 1.05 16.86 1.19
CA HIS A 162 0.68 15.90 0.15
C HIS A 162 0.79 14.46 0.64
N LEU A 163 1.93 14.09 1.23
CA LEU A 163 2.15 12.77 1.80
C LEU A 163 1.14 12.47 2.91
N ARG A 164 0.91 13.43 3.82
CA ARG A 164 -0.13 13.34 4.85
C ARG A 164 -1.51 13.05 4.23
N THR A 165 -1.88 13.76 3.17
CA THR A 165 -3.17 13.60 2.49
C THR A 165 -3.33 12.22 1.85
N VAL A 166 -2.31 11.73 1.13
CA VAL A 166 -2.31 10.37 0.54
C VAL A 166 -2.38 9.31 1.63
N CYS A 167 -1.60 9.48 2.70
CA CYS A 167 -1.55 8.51 3.76
C CYS A 167 -2.84 8.45 4.57
N CYS A 168 -3.44 9.59 4.91
CA CYS A 168 -4.70 9.60 5.65
C CYS A 168 -5.88 9.07 4.84
N SER A 169 -5.98 9.41 3.55
CA SER A 169 -7.00 8.82 2.66
C SER A 169 -6.81 7.30 2.51
N PHE A 170 -5.57 6.81 2.52
CA PHE A 170 -5.29 5.37 2.54
C PHE A 170 -5.69 4.70 3.87
N GLN A 171 -5.42 5.33 5.02
CA GLN A 171 -5.86 4.81 6.32
C GLN A 171 -7.39 4.78 6.45
N GLU A 172 -8.08 5.83 5.98
CA GLU A 172 -9.54 5.87 5.90
C GLU A 172 -10.09 4.72 5.07
N TYR A 173 -9.48 4.45 3.90
CA TYR A 173 -9.85 3.33 3.05
C TYR A 173 -9.72 1.99 3.79
N LEU A 174 -8.58 1.73 4.45
CA LEU A 174 -8.36 0.49 5.20
C LEU A 174 -9.41 0.31 6.30
N MET A 175 -9.66 1.34 7.10
CA MET A 175 -10.62 1.26 8.20
C MET A 175 -12.07 1.11 7.72
N CYS A 176 -12.48 1.89 6.72
CA CYS A 176 -13.82 1.82 6.15
C CYS A 176 -14.09 0.40 5.60
N SER A 177 -13.11 -0.14 4.87
CA SER A 177 -13.18 -1.49 4.30
C SER A 177 -13.30 -2.54 5.39
N GLU A 178 -12.44 -2.46 6.40
CA GLU A 178 -12.45 -3.39 7.52
C GLU A 178 -13.77 -3.33 8.31
N GLN A 179 -14.26 -2.13 8.61
CA GLN A 179 -15.50 -1.94 9.35
C GLN A 179 -16.73 -2.45 8.56
N THR A 180 -16.72 -2.29 7.24
CA THR A 180 -17.77 -2.78 6.34
C THR A 180 -17.82 -4.31 6.34
N VAL A 181 -16.66 -4.95 6.21
CA VAL A 181 -16.54 -6.42 6.26
C VAL A 181 -16.84 -6.94 7.67
N TYR A 182 -16.38 -6.29 8.73
CA TYR A 182 -16.67 -6.68 10.11
C TYR A 182 -18.18 -6.78 10.39
N ARG A 183 -18.94 -5.76 9.97
CA ARG A 183 -20.40 -5.71 10.21
C ARG A 183 -21.17 -6.83 9.52
N SER A 184 -20.64 -7.36 8.43
CA SER A 184 -21.39 -8.26 7.54
C SER A 184 -20.84 -9.69 7.50
N CYS A 185 -19.53 -9.85 7.67
CA CYS A 185 -18.79 -11.10 7.49
C CYS A 185 -18.02 -11.53 8.74
N GLY A 186 -17.97 -10.70 9.78
CA GLY A 186 -17.31 -11.02 11.05
C GLY A 186 -15.84 -10.62 11.11
N ASP A 187 -15.25 -10.86 12.28
CA ASP A 187 -13.94 -10.35 12.66
C ASP A 187 -12.78 -10.93 11.84
N GLU A 188 -12.78 -12.26 11.61
CA GLU A 188 -11.72 -12.91 10.83
C GLU A 188 -11.65 -12.39 9.39
N ALA A 189 -12.81 -12.22 8.74
CA ALA A 189 -12.89 -11.69 7.39
C ALA A 189 -12.43 -10.23 7.33
N ALA A 190 -12.75 -9.45 8.36
CA ALA A 190 -12.37 -8.04 8.46
C ALA A 190 -10.84 -7.88 8.61
N LEU A 191 -10.24 -8.63 9.53
CA LEU A 191 -8.79 -8.64 9.75
C LEU A 191 -8.05 -9.12 8.50
N PHE A 192 -8.54 -10.18 7.85
CA PHE A 192 -7.98 -10.66 6.60
C PHE A 192 -8.06 -9.59 5.50
N THR A 193 -9.21 -8.92 5.34
CA THR A 193 -9.41 -7.84 4.37
C THR A 193 -8.44 -6.69 4.58
N SER A 194 -8.29 -6.23 5.82
CA SER A 194 -7.38 -5.14 6.18
C SER A 194 -5.91 -5.52 5.89
N ALA A 195 -5.50 -6.73 6.27
CA ALA A 195 -4.15 -7.25 6.01
C ALA A 195 -3.89 -7.43 4.51
N PHE A 196 -4.86 -7.96 3.77
CA PHE A 196 -4.80 -8.14 2.33
C PHE A 196 -4.57 -6.79 1.63
N LEU A 197 -5.40 -5.79 1.95
CA LEU A 197 -5.29 -4.45 1.36
C LEU A 197 -3.99 -3.74 1.70
N LYS A 198 -3.55 -3.85 2.95
CA LYS A 198 -2.27 -3.30 3.36
C LYS A 198 -1.12 -3.95 2.60
N ARG A 199 -1.12 -5.27 2.39
CA ARG A 199 -0.08 -5.96 1.59
C ARG A 199 -0.11 -5.57 0.12
N MET A 200 -1.30 -5.34 -0.41
CA MET A 200 -1.55 -4.93 -1.79
C MET A 200 -1.13 -3.50 -2.09
N ALA A 201 -1.09 -2.63 -1.10
CA ALA A 201 -0.47 -1.32 -1.26
C ALA A 201 1.01 -1.45 -1.66
N SER A 202 1.44 -0.59 -2.58
CA SER A 202 2.85 -0.53 -2.97
C SER A 202 3.74 -0.30 -1.75
N ASN A 203 4.97 -0.79 -1.80
CA ASN A 203 5.89 -0.56 -0.69
C ASN A 203 6.26 0.94 -0.55
N ILE A 204 5.98 1.78 -1.56
CA ILE A 204 6.03 3.24 -1.43
C ILE A 204 5.02 3.67 -0.36
N ILE A 205 3.75 3.36 -0.55
CA ILE A 205 2.69 3.74 0.40
C ILE A 205 3.00 3.17 1.79
N LYS A 206 3.43 1.91 1.89
CA LYS A 206 3.79 1.32 3.20
C LYS A 206 4.94 2.05 3.89
N ASN A 207 5.96 2.46 3.14
CA ASN A 207 7.14 3.10 3.71
C ASN A 207 6.86 4.57 4.08
N PHE A 208 6.20 5.32 3.19
CA PHE A 208 5.89 6.74 3.44
C PHE A 208 4.75 6.92 4.44
N CYS A 209 3.79 6.00 4.49
CA CYS A 209 2.66 6.07 5.42
C CYS A 209 2.91 5.33 6.73
N PHE A 210 4.15 4.88 6.99
CA PHE A 210 4.49 4.22 8.26
C PHE A 210 4.29 5.15 9.47
N GLU A 211 4.60 6.44 9.30
CA GLU A 211 4.51 7.45 10.36
C GLU A 211 3.08 8.03 10.51
N TYR A 212 2.28 7.98 9.45
CA TYR A 212 0.89 8.42 9.44
C TYR A 212 -0.03 7.27 9.86
N ASN A 213 -0.09 7.05 11.17
CA ASN A 213 -1.03 6.10 11.79
C ASN A 213 -2.45 6.69 11.88
N GLY A 214 -3.43 5.87 12.28
CA GLY A 214 -4.83 6.33 12.38
C GLY A 214 -5.02 7.56 13.30
N GLN A 215 -4.22 7.69 14.35
CA GLN A 215 -4.32 8.79 15.31
C GLN A 215 -3.88 10.14 14.70
N GLU A 216 -2.79 10.15 13.93
CA GLU A 216 -2.33 11.34 13.18
C GLU A 216 -3.36 11.81 12.13
N CYS A 217 -4.21 10.88 11.67
CA CYS A 217 -5.29 11.15 10.72
C CYS A 217 -6.64 11.43 11.40
N GLY A 218 -6.69 11.53 12.74
CA GLY A 218 -7.92 11.79 13.49
C GLY A 218 -8.95 10.66 13.43
N LEU A 219 -8.49 9.44 13.15
CA LEU A 219 -9.34 8.27 12.97
C LEU A 219 -9.60 7.56 14.32
N PRO A 220 -10.80 7.00 14.54
CA PRO A 220 -11.14 6.32 15.78
C PRO A 220 -10.23 5.11 16.03
N ASP A 221 -9.57 5.09 17.20
CA ASP A 221 -8.78 3.94 17.63
C ASP A 221 -9.65 2.70 17.88
N LYS A 222 -9.17 1.54 17.43
CA LYS A 222 -9.63 0.23 17.95
C LYS A 222 -9.09 0.02 19.36
N SER A 223 -9.48 0.88 20.29
CA SER A 223 -9.27 0.61 21.70
C SER A 223 -10.26 -0.47 22.12
N THR A 224 -9.75 -1.68 22.36
CA THR A 224 -10.47 -2.69 23.15
C THR A 224 -10.76 -2.06 24.50
N HIS A 225 -11.98 -1.56 24.69
CA HIS A 225 -12.38 -0.84 25.88
C HIS A 225 -12.60 -1.81 27.04
N ASN A 226 -11.54 -2.45 27.54
CA ASN A 226 -11.58 -3.19 28.79
C ASN A 226 -11.17 -2.27 29.95
N SER A 227 -11.98 -1.23 30.16
CA SER A 227 -11.80 -0.27 31.26
C SER A 227 -12.77 -0.58 32.40
N HIS A 228 -12.66 -1.79 32.94
CA HIS A 228 -13.19 -2.16 34.24
C HIS A 228 -12.02 -2.63 35.11
N ASN A 229 -11.16 -1.71 35.58
CA ASN A 229 -10.28 -2.00 36.72
C ASN A 229 -9.60 -0.78 37.36
N VAL A 230 -9.78 0.45 36.86
CA VAL A 230 -9.17 1.63 37.51
C VAL A 230 -9.93 2.05 38.78
N LEU A 231 -11.18 1.61 38.97
CA LEU A 231 -11.98 1.97 40.16
C LEU A 231 -11.65 1.15 41.42
N LEU A 232 -10.97 0.00 41.30
CA LEU A 232 -10.68 -0.87 42.46
C LEU A 232 -9.37 -0.52 43.17
N ILE A 233 -8.45 0.20 42.52
CA ILE A 233 -7.15 0.56 43.11
C ILE A 233 -7.27 1.81 44.00
N SER A 234 -8.24 2.69 43.74
CA SER A 234 -8.48 3.89 44.57
C SER A 234 -9.11 3.56 45.94
N VAL A 235 -9.93 2.51 46.01
CA VAL A 235 -10.58 2.10 47.27
C VAL A 235 -9.59 1.37 48.20
N ALA A 236 -8.68 0.57 47.64
CA ALA A 236 -7.66 -0.13 48.43
C ALA A 236 -6.64 0.82 49.06
N SER A 237 -6.28 1.91 48.37
CA SER A 237 -5.32 2.90 48.87
C SER A 237 -5.91 3.84 49.94
N LEU A 238 -7.21 4.17 49.85
CA LEU A 238 -7.92 4.95 50.89
C LEU A 238 -8.15 4.14 52.17
N ALA A 239 -8.41 2.84 52.08
CA ALA A 239 -8.57 1.97 53.27
C ALA A 239 -7.25 1.81 54.06
N HIS A 240 -6.09 1.74 53.38
CA HIS A 240 -4.79 1.67 54.04
C HIS A 240 -4.39 2.99 54.74
N LEU A 241 -4.77 4.14 54.20
CA LEU A 241 -4.50 5.44 54.82
C LEU A 241 -5.38 5.70 56.05
N ALA A 242 -6.64 5.26 56.05
CA ALA A 242 -7.52 5.37 57.21
C ALA A 242 -7.06 4.49 58.41
N PHE A 243 -6.46 3.33 58.12
CA PHE A 243 -5.91 2.45 59.15
C PHE A 243 -4.59 2.98 59.76
N TYR A 244 -3.77 3.70 58.99
CA TYR A 244 -2.55 4.33 59.49
C TYR A 244 -2.83 5.58 60.35
N ALA A 245 -3.91 6.31 60.08
CA ALA A 245 -4.27 7.51 60.84
C ALA A 245 -4.85 7.22 62.24
N SER A 246 -5.31 5.99 62.50
CA SER A 246 -5.95 5.60 63.77
C SER A 246 -4.99 4.95 64.79
N GLY A 247 -3.70 4.81 64.46
CA GLY A 247 -2.71 4.08 65.29
C GLY A 247 -1.85 4.91 66.25
N ASN A 248 -1.99 6.24 66.34
CA ASN A 248 -1.10 7.10 67.15
C ASN A 248 -1.82 7.93 68.23
N LEU A 249 -2.61 7.28 69.08
CA LEU A 249 -3.05 7.86 70.36
C LEU A 249 -2.72 6.89 71.50
N VAL A 250 -1.47 6.92 71.96
CA VAL A 250 -1.06 6.37 73.25
C VAL A 250 -1.26 7.48 74.30
N PRO A 251 -2.06 7.27 75.36
CA PRO A 251 -2.20 8.23 76.44
C PRO A 251 -1.08 8.04 77.48
N THR A 252 -0.46 9.14 77.91
CA THR A 252 0.20 9.26 79.21
C THR A 252 -0.71 9.99 80.18
#